data_AF-A0A7S3RRK6-F1
#
_entry.id   AF-A0A7S3RRK6-F1
#
_cell.length_a   1.000
_cell.length_b   1.000
_cell.length_c   1.000
_cell.angle_alpha   90.00
_cell.angle_beta   90.00
_cell.angle_gamma   90.00
#
_symmetry.space_group_name_H-M   'P 1'
#
loop_
_entity.id
_entity.type
_entity.pdbx_description
1 polymer ?
#
loop_
_entity_poly.entity_id
_entity_poly.type
_entity_poly.pdbx_seq_one_letter_code
_entity_poly.pdbx_strand_id
1 'polypeptide(L)'
;PCIEVYVIDEDTGVGKWVNAEPQSRVVDKAGRDAYLCVEYEWDGEYYVQDFGPQHVRRRGERKTVFEVFDQADDLEKTKIAPGRGGQAEDMEKTRLAPGRKDRGGGVSALLNEDQ
;
A
#
# COMPACT_ATOMS: atom_id res chain seq x y z
N PRO A 1 -12.48 -23.95 6.77
CA PRO A 1 -11.63 -22.81 6.36
C PRO A 1 -12.05 -22.10 5.05
N CYS A 2 -12.42 -20.82 5.15
CA CYS A 2 -12.76 -19.94 4.00
C CYS A 2 -11.65 -18.94 3.64
N ILE A 3 -10.59 -18.87 4.44
CA ILE A 3 -9.45 -17.96 4.28
C ILE A 3 -8.13 -18.72 4.25
N GLU A 4 -7.10 -18.05 3.75
CA GLU A 4 -5.72 -18.46 3.85
C GLU A 4 -4.90 -17.36 4.53
N VAL A 5 -3.95 -17.76 5.38
CA VAL A 5 -3.01 -16.84 6.03
C VAL A 5 -1.58 -17.15 5.65
N TYR A 6 -0.76 -16.11 5.52
CA TYR A 6 0.66 -16.24 5.21
C TYR A 6 1.45 -16.39 6.51
N VAL A 7 1.98 -17.58 6.74
CA VAL A 7 2.79 -17.90 7.93
C VAL A 7 4.23 -18.01 7.49
N ILE A 8 5.12 -17.32 8.21
CA ILE A 8 6.57 -17.37 8.03
C ILE A 8 7.13 -18.30 9.09
N ASP A 9 7.86 -19.31 8.64
CA ASP A 9 8.66 -20.17 9.51
C ASP A 9 9.86 -19.36 10.02
N GLU A 10 9.95 -19.17 11.34
CA GLU A 10 10.95 -18.29 11.95
C GLU A 10 12.38 -18.87 11.85
N ASP A 11 12.52 -20.19 11.79
CA ASP A 11 13.81 -20.88 11.70
C ASP A 11 14.41 -20.79 10.29
N THR A 12 13.57 -20.89 9.26
CA THR A 12 13.99 -20.92 7.85
C THR A 12 13.77 -19.59 7.13
N GLY A 13 12.91 -18.72 7.65
CA GLY A 13 12.46 -17.49 7.00
C GLY A 13 11.53 -17.73 5.80
N VAL A 14 11.11 -18.98 5.56
CA VAL A 14 10.27 -19.34 4.41
C VAL A 14 8.81 -19.19 4.80
N GLY A 15 8.06 -18.41 4.01
CA GLY A 15 6.63 -18.25 4.20
C GLY A 15 5.78 -19.09 3.25
N LYS A 16 4.64 -19.57 3.73
CA LYS A 16 3.63 -20.26 2.91
C LYS A 16 2.22 -19.84 3.32
N TRP A 17 1.31 -19.91 2.34
CA TRP A 17 -0.12 -19.72 2.58
C TRP A 17 -0.71 -21.02 3.13
N VAL A 18 -1.35 -20.94 4.29
CA VAL A 18 -2.01 -22.07 4.96
C VAL A 18 -3.50 -21.83 5.12
N ASN A 19 -4.29 -22.89 5.09
CA ASN A 19 -5.71 -22.80 5.38
C ASN A 19 -5.90 -22.42 6.85
N ALA A 20 -6.81 -21.49 7.12
CA ALA A 20 -7.11 -21.04 8.47
C ALA A 20 -8.61 -20.87 8.72
N GLU A 21 -8.99 -20.96 9.98
CA GLU A 21 -10.34 -20.74 10.50
C GLU A 21 -10.36 -19.42 11.29
N PRO A 22 -11.16 -18.42 10.87
CA PRO A 22 -11.25 -17.15 11.59
C PRO A 22 -11.95 -17.33 12.94
N GLN A 23 -11.35 -16.77 13.99
CA GLN A 23 -11.86 -16.88 15.37
C GLN A 23 -12.48 -15.57 15.85
N SER A 24 -11.72 -14.47 15.79
CA SER A 24 -12.16 -13.17 16.31
C SER A 24 -11.51 -12.01 15.57
N ARG A 25 -12.22 -10.88 15.50
CA ARG A 25 -11.67 -9.61 15.01
C ARG A 25 -11.04 -8.84 16.16
N VAL A 26 -9.86 -8.28 15.93
CA VAL A 26 -9.15 -7.44 16.88
C VAL A 26 -9.23 -6.00 16.39
N VAL A 27 -9.87 -5.15 17.18
CA VAL A 27 -10.07 -3.74 16.85
C VAL A 27 -9.03 -2.85 17.54
N ASP A 28 -8.58 -1.79 16.86
CA ASP A 28 -7.73 -0.77 17.44
C ASP A 28 -8.49 0.15 18.42
N LYS A 29 -7.76 1.07 19.06
CA LYS A 29 -8.36 2.07 19.98
C LYS A 29 -9.36 3.01 19.30
N ALA A 30 -9.33 3.12 17.97
CA ALA A 30 -10.27 3.89 17.18
C ALA A 30 -11.48 3.05 16.73
N GLY A 31 -11.55 1.78 17.12
CA GLY A 31 -12.63 0.85 16.77
C GLY A 31 -12.54 0.27 15.35
N ARG A 32 -11.40 0.38 14.68
CA ARG A 32 -11.17 -0.16 13.34
C ARG A 32 -10.56 -1.55 13.42
N ASP A 33 -10.93 -2.42 12.48
CA ASP A 33 -10.35 -3.77 12.39
C ASP A 33 -8.85 -3.66 12.08
N ALA A 34 -8.01 -4.06 13.04
CA ALA A 34 -6.57 -3.98 12.94
C ALA A 34 -5.95 -5.35 12.63
N TYR A 35 -6.45 -6.41 13.28
CA TYR A 35 -5.97 -7.77 13.10
C TYR A 35 -7.14 -8.76 13.10
N LEU A 36 -6.91 -9.92 12.50
CA LEU A 36 -7.81 -11.06 12.52
C LEU A 36 -7.13 -12.21 13.26
N CYS A 37 -7.73 -12.65 14.36
CA CYS A 37 -7.32 -13.83 15.09
C CYS A 37 -7.83 -15.06 14.33
N VAL A 38 -6.91 -15.95 13.96
CA VAL A 38 -7.25 -17.17 13.22
C VAL A 38 -6.56 -18.38 13.85
N GLU A 39 -7.18 -19.54 13.68
CA GLU A 39 -6.59 -20.84 13.94
C GLU A 39 -6.09 -21.44 12.62
N TYR A 40 -4.87 -21.98 12.58
CA TYR A 40 -4.31 -22.64 11.41
C TYR A 40 -3.54 -23.90 11.80
N GLU A 41 -3.45 -24.84 10.86
CA GLU A 41 -2.69 -26.07 11.02
C GLU A 41 -1.27 -25.90 10.47
N TRP A 42 -0.27 -26.24 11.26
CA TRP A 42 1.14 -26.29 10.87
C TRP A 42 1.80 -27.53 11.43
N ASP A 43 2.41 -28.33 10.55
CA ASP A 43 3.08 -29.59 10.91
C ASP A 43 2.20 -30.57 11.74
N GLY A 44 0.89 -30.56 11.48
CA GLY A 44 -0.08 -31.41 12.17
C GLY A 44 -0.56 -30.88 13.53
N GLU A 45 -0.13 -29.69 13.94
CA GLU A 45 -0.58 -29.01 15.16
C GLU A 45 -1.38 -27.74 14.83
N TYR A 46 -2.29 -27.36 15.73
CA TYR A 46 -3.14 -26.18 15.57
C TYR A 46 -2.58 -25.00 16.38
N TYR A 47 -2.46 -23.85 15.72
CA TYR A 47 -1.92 -22.62 16.28
C TYR A 47 -2.94 -21.50 16.13
N VAL A 48 -2.99 -20.61 17.13
CA VAL A 48 -3.83 -19.41 17.09
C VAL A 48 -2.93 -18.18 17.09
N GLN A 49 -3.07 -17.33 16.07
CA GLN A 49 -2.27 -16.13 15.91
C GLN A 49 -3.10 -15.00 15.28
N ASP A 50 -2.71 -13.76 15.59
CA ASP A 50 -3.30 -12.55 15.02
C ASP A 50 -2.57 -12.13 13.75
N PHE A 51 -3.30 -12.05 12.64
CA PHE A 51 -2.76 -11.64 11.35
C PHE A 51 -3.30 -10.27 10.94
N GLY A 52 -2.41 -9.42 10.44
CA GLY A 52 -2.79 -8.17 9.78
C GLY A 52 -3.42 -8.43 8.40
N PRO A 53 -4.15 -7.45 7.84
CA PRO A 53 -4.84 -7.60 6.55
C PRO A 53 -3.90 -7.88 5.37
N GLN A 54 -2.59 -7.61 5.51
CA GLN A 54 -1.57 -7.92 4.51
C GLN A 54 -1.22 -9.41 4.44
N HIS A 55 -1.52 -10.18 5.49
CA HIS A 55 -1.22 -11.62 5.57
C HIS A 55 -2.47 -12.49 5.52
N VAL A 56 -3.63 -11.90 5.23
CA VAL A 56 -4.91 -12.62 5.14
C VAL A 56 -5.44 -12.47 3.73
N ARG A 57 -5.94 -13.56 3.15
CA ARG A 57 -6.65 -13.56 1.86
C ARG A 57 -7.82 -14.54 1.87
N ARG A 58 -8.75 -14.36 0.94
CA ARG A 58 -9.80 -15.35 0.69
C ARG A 58 -9.19 -16.57 0.00
N ARG A 59 -9.68 -17.76 0.34
CA ARG A 59 -9.15 -19.01 -0.22
C ARG A 59 -9.27 -19.02 -1.74
N GLY A 60 -8.14 -19.26 -2.42
CA GLY A 60 -8.06 -19.30 -3.88
C GLY A 60 -7.98 -17.93 -4.55
N GLU A 61 -8.05 -16.83 -3.78
CA GLU A 61 -7.74 -15.50 -4.30
C GLU A 61 -6.25 -15.21 -4.21
N ARG A 62 -5.79 -14.26 -5.03
CA ARG A 62 -4.38 -13.82 -5.05
C ARG A 62 -4.15 -12.52 -4.30
N LYS A 63 -5.22 -11.77 -4.06
CA LYS A 63 -5.19 -10.47 -3.40
C LYS A 63 -5.41 -10.66 -1.91
N THR A 64 -4.61 -9.96 -1.14
CA THR A 64 -4.77 -9.85 0.31
C THR A 64 -5.95 -8.94 0.64
N VAL A 65 -6.43 -9.03 1.89
CA VAL A 65 -7.47 -8.14 2.40
C VAL A 65 -7.04 -6.68 2.24
N PHE A 66 -5.77 -6.37 2.54
CA PHE A 66 -5.22 -5.03 2.37
C PHE A 66 -5.35 -4.50 0.93
N GLU A 67 -4.97 -5.30 -0.06
CA GLU A 67 -5.05 -4.91 -1.48
C GLU A 67 -6.49 -4.71 -1.98
N VAL A 68 -7.45 -5.46 -1.44
CA VAL A 68 -8.86 -5.32 -1.79
C VAL A 68 -9.42 -3.99 -1.27
N PHE A 69 -9.04 -3.58 -0.06
CA PHE A 69 -9.48 -2.32 0.53
C PHE A 69 -8.78 -1.10 -0.09
N ASP A 70 -7.48 -1.19 -0.39
CA ASP A 70 -6.74 -0.11 -1.06
C ASP A 70 -7.32 0.19 -2.46
N GLN A 71 -7.66 -0.85 -3.22
CA GLN A 71 -8.27 -0.69 -4.55
C GLN A 71 -9.72 -0.21 -4.54
N ALA A 72 -10.45 -0.42 -3.44
CA ALA A 72 -11.83 0.05 -3.31
C ALA A 72 -11.91 1.58 -3.19
N ASP A 73 -10.92 2.19 -2.53
CA ASP A 73 -10.85 3.65 -2.31
C ASP A 73 -10.64 4.42 -3.63
N ASP A 74 -9.85 3.87 -4.56
CA ASP A 74 -9.64 4.47 -5.88
C ASP A 74 -10.87 4.36 -6.80
N LEU A 75 -11.69 3.31 -6.65
CA LEU A 75 -12.86 3.10 -7.50
C LEU A 75 -14.06 3.99 -7.10
N GLU A 76 -14.16 4.42 -5.84
CA GLU A 76 -15.20 5.36 -5.39
C GLU A 76 -14.94 6.81 -5.86
N LYS A 77 -13.69 7.20 -6.13
CA LYS A 77 -13.36 8.53 -6.69
C LYS A 77 -13.87 8.76 -8.10
N THR A 78 -14.17 7.71 -8.86
CA THR A 78 -14.59 7.83 -10.28
C THR A 78 -16.11 7.89 -10.49
N LYS A 79 -16.92 7.78 -9.43
CA LYS A 79 -18.40 7.79 -9.52
C LYS A 79 -19.07 9.10 -9.12
N ILE A 80 -18.32 10.11 -8.66
CA ILE A 80 -18.83 11.48 -8.49
C ILE A 80 -18.50 12.29 -9.75
N ALA A 81 -19.29 12.09 -10.80
CA ALA A 81 -19.47 13.09 -11.83
C ALA A 81 -20.97 13.27 -12.10
N PRO A 82 -21.51 14.47 -11.87
CA PRO A 82 -22.50 15.03 -12.76
C PRO A 82 -21.88 16.25 -13.47
N GLY A 83 -21.76 16.16 -14.80
CA GLY A 83 -21.26 17.27 -15.60
C GLY A 83 -22.19 18.50 -15.61
N ARG A 84 -21.60 19.69 -15.78
CA ARG A 84 -22.20 20.86 -16.46
C ARG A 84 -21.22 22.03 -16.63
N GLY A 85 -21.08 22.50 -17.88
CA GLY A 85 -20.52 23.80 -18.29
C GLY A 85 -19.00 23.79 -18.47
N GLY A 86 -18.43 23.88 -19.68
CA GLY A 86 -18.44 25.07 -20.54
C GLY A 86 -17.29 26.00 -20.10
N GLN A 87 -16.33 26.46 -20.90
CA GLN A 87 -16.19 26.63 -22.34
C GLN A 87 -14.71 26.50 -22.74
N ALA A 88 -14.50 26.14 -24.00
CA ALA A 88 -13.26 26.38 -24.72
C ALA A 88 -13.10 27.88 -25.01
N GLU A 89 -11.91 28.43 -24.78
CA GLU A 89 -11.35 29.63 -25.44
C GLU A 89 -9.82 29.38 -25.47
N ASP A 90 -9.25 28.78 -26.52
CA ASP A 90 -8.98 29.30 -27.86
C ASP A 90 -8.34 30.71 -27.89
N MET A 91 -7.01 30.67 -28.05
CA MET A 91 -6.24 31.41 -29.05
C MET A 91 -5.85 32.90 -28.80
N GLU A 92 -4.54 33.05 -28.60
CA GLU A 92 -3.65 34.12 -29.08
C GLU A 92 -3.82 35.57 -28.60
N LYS A 93 -2.83 36.05 -27.83
CA LYS A 93 -2.09 37.30 -28.11
C LYS A 93 -0.83 37.37 -27.22
N THR A 94 0.35 37.16 -27.77
CA THR A 94 1.23 38.16 -28.42
C THR A 94 2.39 38.59 -27.50
N ARG A 95 3.58 38.06 -27.85
CA ARG A 95 4.91 38.70 -27.91
C ARG A 95 5.31 39.63 -26.75
N LEU A 96 6.41 39.27 -26.08
CA LEU A 96 7.72 39.94 -26.25
C LEU A 96 8.83 39.10 -25.60
N ALA A 97 9.97 39.01 -26.30
CA ALA A 97 11.10 38.13 -26.07
C ALA A 97 12.18 38.77 -25.14
N PRO A 98 13.48 38.43 -25.23
CA PRO A 98 14.19 37.46 -24.40
C PRO A 98 15.26 38.10 -23.47
N GLY A 99 15.43 37.55 -22.27
CA GLY A 99 16.45 37.95 -21.29
C GLY A 99 17.66 37.01 -21.30
N ARG A 100 18.85 37.59 -21.46
CA ARG A 100 20.18 37.00 -21.70
C ARG A 100 20.73 36.05 -20.62
N LYS A 101 21.34 34.95 -21.09
CA LYS A 101 22.74 34.46 -20.93
C LYS A 101 23.59 34.98 -19.74
N ASP A 102 24.15 34.03 -18.96
CA ASP A 102 25.58 33.82 -18.55
C ASP A 102 25.63 32.67 -17.51
N ARG A 103 26.35 31.53 -17.62
CA ARG A 103 27.77 31.13 -17.76
C ARG A 103 28.69 31.46 -16.56
N GLY A 104 29.35 30.41 -16.05
CA GLY A 104 30.52 30.45 -15.15
C GLY A 104 30.10 30.32 -13.69
N GLY A 105 30.52 29.33 -12.92
CA GLY A 105 31.87 28.82 -12.66
C GLY A 105 31.94 28.72 -11.13
N GLY A 106 32.07 27.55 -10.51
CA GLY A 106 33.31 26.80 -10.46
C GLY A 106 34.28 27.47 -9.49
N VAL A 107 34.23 27.13 -8.20
CA VAL A 107 35.36 27.15 -7.27
C VAL A 107 35.15 26.16 -6.13
N SER A 108 36.26 25.49 -5.80
CA SER A 108 36.43 24.34 -4.92
C SER A 108 36.55 24.69 -3.44
N ALA A 109 36.81 23.63 -2.65
CA ALA A 109 37.53 23.59 -1.36
C ALA A 109 36.61 23.65 -0.11
N LEU A 110 36.83 22.91 0.98
CA LEU A 110 38.01 22.18 1.47
C LEU A 110 37.59 20.84 2.10
N LEU A 111 38.43 19.82 1.89
CA LEU A 111 38.63 18.74 2.86
C LEU A 111 39.32 19.32 4.09
N ASN A 112 38.79 19.04 5.28
CA ASN A 112 39.57 19.09 6.51
C ASN A 112 39.65 17.65 7.05
N GLU A 113 40.86 17.12 6.97
CA GLU A 113 41.32 15.88 7.56
C GLU A 113 42.12 16.29 8.80
N ASP A 114 41.67 15.88 9.99
CA ASP A 114 42.46 15.95 11.23
C ASP A 114 41.99 14.82 12.16
N GLN A 115 42.66 13.66 12.05
CA GLN A 115 43.30 12.93 13.16
C GLN A 115 44.06 11.70 12.67
#